data_AF-A0A838K6K7-F1
#
_entry.id   AF-A0A838K6K7-F1
#
_cell.length_a   1.000
_cell.length_b   1.000
_cell.length_c   1.000
_cell.angle_alpha   90.00
_cell.angle_beta   90.00
_cell.angle_gamma   90.00
#
_symmetry.space_group_name_H-M   'P 1'
#
loop_
_entity.id
_entity.type
_entity.pdbx_description
1 polymer ?
#
loop_
_entity_poly.entity_id
_entity_poly.type
_entity_poly.pdbx_seq_one_letter_code
_entity_poly.pdbx_strand_id
1 'polypeptide(L)'
;MALTIGIVGLPNAGKSTLFNALTKNDVVAANYPFATIEPNVGVVGVPDARLGELARLFDSSRQMPATVQFVDIAGIVRGASEGEGLGNKFLAHIRESDAICEVTRVFRDDDVTHVDGKVSPLDDIETIRTELVLADLQTVENALPRLDKDARKDKSLLAVLEAARSAQEVLARGDTIYGSGLDSAALR
;
A
#
# COMPACT_ATOMS: atom_id res chain seq x y z
N MET A 1 11.27 12.02 -3.76
CA MET A 1 10.33 11.73 -2.65
C MET A 1 10.89 10.54 -1.89
N ALA A 2 10.65 10.47 -0.58
CA ALA A 2 10.97 9.25 0.17
C ALA A 2 9.98 8.15 -0.24
N LEU A 3 10.46 6.92 -0.39
CA LEU A 3 9.61 5.76 -0.65
C LEU A 3 8.63 5.60 0.53
N THR A 4 7.34 5.58 0.24
CA THR A 4 6.27 5.42 1.24
C THR A 4 5.68 4.03 1.17
N ILE A 5 5.65 3.33 2.30
CA ILE A 5 5.15 1.96 2.43
C ILE A 5 3.95 1.96 3.38
N GLY A 6 2.79 1.58 2.87
CA GLY A 6 1.56 1.38 3.65
C GLY A 6 1.55 0.01 4.30
N ILE A 7 1.48 -0.05 5.63
CA ILE A 7 1.32 -1.31 6.37
C ILE A 7 -0.18 -1.65 6.44
N VAL A 8 -0.56 -2.77 5.85
CA VAL A 8 -1.95 -3.27 5.78
C VAL A 8 -2.05 -4.66 6.40
N GLY A 9 -3.27 -5.14 6.60
CA GLY A 9 -3.53 -6.39 7.31
C GLY A 9 -4.86 -6.35 8.04
N LEU A 10 -5.43 -7.52 8.34
CA LEU A 10 -6.67 -7.60 9.11
C LEU A 10 -6.49 -7.11 10.57
N PRO A 11 -7.59 -6.77 11.27
CA PRO A 11 -7.56 -6.49 12.70
C PRO A 11 -6.81 -7.59 13.47
N ASN A 12 -6.03 -7.20 14.47
CA ASN A 12 -5.23 -8.11 15.32
C ASN A 12 -4.13 -8.93 14.60
N ALA A 13 -3.79 -8.62 13.35
CA ALA A 13 -2.67 -9.28 12.65
C ALA A 13 -1.27 -8.91 13.18
N GLY A 14 -1.17 -7.88 14.05
CA GLY A 14 0.11 -7.40 14.59
C GLY A 14 0.69 -6.17 13.90
N LYS A 15 -0.09 -5.48 13.04
CA LYS A 15 0.32 -4.25 12.31
C LYS A 15 0.96 -3.20 13.22
N SER A 16 0.25 -2.74 14.24
CA SER A 16 0.76 -1.68 15.12
C SER A 16 1.96 -2.15 15.96
N THR A 17 2.06 -3.45 16.27
CA THR A 17 3.27 -4.02 16.90
C THR A 17 4.48 -3.91 15.97
N LEU A 18 4.32 -4.29 14.69
CA LEU A 18 5.36 -4.16 13.67
C LEU A 18 5.73 -2.69 13.43
N PHE A 19 4.74 -1.82 13.26
CA PHE A 19 4.95 -0.38 13.09
C PHE A 19 5.73 0.22 14.26
N ASN A 20 5.33 -0.09 15.49
CA ASN A 20 6.04 0.35 16.68
C ASN A 20 7.47 -0.22 16.74
N ALA A 21 7.69 -1.47 16.34
CA ALA A 21 9.03 -2.05 16.29
C ALA A 21 9.93 -1.35 15.26
N LEU A 22 9.38 -0.99 14.09
CA LEU A 22 10.09 -0.26 13.04
C LEU A 22 10.43 1.17 13.48
N THR A 23 9.51 1.85 14.16
CA THR A 23 9.69 3.26 14.58
C THR A 23 10.46 3.43 15.89
N LYS A 24 10.57 2.39 16.72
CA LYS A 24 11.39 2.37 17.95
C LYS A 24 12.90 2.36 17.69
N ASN A 25 13.36 2.11 16.46
CA ASN A 25 14.76 2.28 16.08
C ASN A 25 15.05 3.77 15.81
N ASP A 26 15.38 4.51 16.87
CA ASP A 26 16.08 5.80 16.83
C ASP A 26 15.64 6.79 15.74
N VAL A 27 14.34 7.08 15.65
CA VAL A 27 13.95 8.39 15.15
C VAL A 27 14.24 9.38 16.27
N VAL A 28 15.49 9.85 16.30
CA VAL A 28 15.73 11.26 16.67
C VAL A 28 14.64 12.00 15.91
N ALA A 29 13.68 12.55 16.65
CA ALA A 29 12.68 13.47 16.14
C ALA A 29 13.44 14.68 15.59
N ALA A 30 14.05 14.53 14.42
CA ALA A 30 14.50 15.63 13.62
C ALA A 30 13.18 16.31 13.24
N ASN A 31 12.95 17.47 13.83
CA ASN A 31 11.81 18.33 13.56
C ASN A 31 11.75 18.63 12.06
N TYR A 32 11.09 17.79 11.27
CA TYR A 32 10.77 18.07 9.89
C TYR A 32 9.61 19.08 9.91
N PRO A 33 9.78 20.33 9.43
CA PRO A 33 8.85 21.44 9.70
C PRO A 33 7.48 21.35 9.03
N PHE A 34 7.09 20.20 8.48
CA PHE A 34 5.91 20.04 7.63
C PHE A 34 5.09 18.78 7.94
N ALA A 35 5.32 18.13 9.08
CA ALA A 35 4.49 16.99 9.50
C ALA A 35 3.11 17.50 9.94
N THR A 36 2.16 17.52 8.99
CA THR A 36 0.73 17.62 9.28
C THR A 36 0.36 16.46 10.21
N ILE A 37 -0.60 16.66 11.13
CA ILE A 37 -1.11 15.60 12.02
C ILE A 37 -1.94 14.63 11.15
N GLU A 38 -1.22 13.75 10.48
CA GLU A 38 -1.66 12.76 9.49
C GLU A 38 -1.49 11.35 10.08
N PRO A 39 -1.88 10.23 9.40
CA PRO A 39 -1.79 8.85 9.92
C PRO A 39 -0.49 8.55 10.69
N ASN A 40 -0.46 7.49 11.51
CA ASN A 40 0.78 7.10 12.20
C ASN A 40 1.88 6.85 11.16
N VAL A 41 2.70 7.87 10.91
CA VAL A 41 3.77 7.89 9.93
C VAL A 41 5.09 7.77 10.69
N GLY A 42 5.93 6.83 10.26
CA GLY A 42 7.25 6.60 10.81
C GLY A 42 8.31 6.69 9.72
N VAL A 43 9.38 7.45 9.96
CA VAL A 43 10.52 7.50 9.02
C VAL A 43 11.64 6.62 9.57
N VAL A 44 12.08 5.63 8.82
CA VAL A 44 13.10 4.67 9.26
C VAL A 44 14.32 4.75 8.34
N GLY A 45 15.51 4.81 8.94
CA GLY A 45 16.77 4.75 8.20
C GLY A 45 17.00 3.34 7.65
N VAL A 46 17.36 3.24 6.37
CA VAL A 46 17.70 1.97 5.73
C VAL A 46 19.02 1.46 6.30
N PRO A 47 19.05 0.28 6.94
CA PRO A 47 20.27 -0.29 7.47
C PRO A 47 21.20 -0.69 6.31
N ASP A 48 22.37 -0.06 6.25
CA ASP A 48 23.37 -0.30 5.21
C ASP A 48 24.78 -0.33 5.81
N ALA A 49 25.37 -1.53 5.83
CA ALA A 49 26.72 -1.73 6.36
C ALA A 49 27.78 -0.91 5.62
N ARG A 50 27.56 -0.59 4.33
CA ARG A 50 28.49 0.21 3.51
C ARG A 50 28.63 1.63 4.05
N LEU A 51 27.59 2.17 4.68
CA LEU A 51 27.62 3.52 5.23
C LEU A 51 28.64 3.63 6.38
N GLY A 52 28.74 2.59 7.21
CA GLY A 52 29.74 2.50 8.26
C GLY A 52 31.17 2.39 7.71
N GLU A 53 31.37 1.60 6.65
CA GLU A 53 32.68 1.50 5.97
C GLU A 53 33.13 2.83 5.38
N LEU A 54 32.24 3.51 4.65
CA LEU A 54 32.53 4.81 4.04
C LEU A 54 32.78 5.88 5.11
N ALA A 55 32.00 5.90 6.19
CA ALA A 55 32.19 6.84 7.27
C ALA A 55 33.58 6.69 7.93
N ARG A 56 34.08 5.44 8.05
CA ARG A 56 35.44 5.17 8.54
C ARG A 56 36.52 5.56 7.53
N LEU A 57 36.31 5.30 6.24
CA LEU A 57 37.31 5.60 5.20
C LEU A 57 37.55 7.11 5.04
N PHE A 58 36.52 7.92 5.27
CA PHE A 58 36.53 9.37 5.05
C PHE A 58 36.45 10.19 6.35
N ASP A 59 36.59 9.57 7.52
CA ASP A 59 36.44 10.24 8.84
C ASP A 59 35.19 11.13 8.94
N SER A 60 34.05 10.60 8.50
CA SER A 60 32.79 11.34 8.48
C SER A 60 32.26 11.59 9.89
N SER A 61 31.90 12.85 10.20
CA SER A 61 31.36 13.24 11.51
C SER A 61 29.94 12.71 11.80
N ARG A 62 29.21 12.31 10.75
CA ARG A 62 27.85 11.77 10.86
C ARG A 62 27.53 10.83 9.68
N GLN A 63 26.77 9.78 9.97
CA GLN A 63 26.16 8.92 8.96
C GLN A 63 24.75 9.40 8.63
N MET A 64 24.44 9.48 7.34
CA MET A 64 23.12 9.86 6.83
C MET A 64 22.56 8.70 5.99
N PRO A 65 21.75 7.81 6.57
CA PRO A 65 21.14 6.73 5.83
C PRO A 65 20.09 7.25 4.86
N ALA A 66 19.83 6.49 3.79
CA ALA A 66 18.60 6.66 3.02
C ALA A 66 17.40 6.38 3.94
N THR A 67 16.26 7.01 3.67
CA THR A 67 15.06 6.87 4.51
C THR A 67 13.92 6.24 3.75
N VAL A 68 13.10 5.48 4.48
CA VAL A 68 11.81 4.95 4.03
C VAL A 68 10.74 5.43 5.00
N GLN A 69 9.61 5.86 4.46
CA GLN A 69 8.45 6.25 5.23
C GLN A 69 7.49 5.06 5.35
N PHE A 70 7.07 4.71 6.55
CA PHE A 70 6.04 3.73 6.83
C PHE A 70 4.78 4.44 7.30
N VAL A 71 3.62 3.97 6.84
CA VAL A 71 2.31 4.47 7.24
C VAL A 71 1.53 3.29 7.83
N ASP A 72 1.13 3.35 9.10
CA ASP A 72 0.21 2.36 9.67
C ASP A 72 -1.20 2.65 9.15
N ILE A 73 -1.68 1.82 8.23
CA ILE A 73 -3.02 1.96 7.66
C ILE A 73 -3.98 1.13 8.52
N ALA A 74 -5.07 1.74 8.97
CA ALA A 74 -6.09 1.09 9.78
C ALA A 74 -6.53 -0.25 9.15
N GLY A 75 -6.87 -1.24 9.99
CA GLY A 75 -7.14 -2.60 9.51
C GLY A 75 -8.28 -2.68 8.50
N ILE A 76 -8.08 -3.49 7.45
CA ILE A 76 -9.13 -3.80 6.47
C ILE A 76 -10.28 -4.50 7.18
N VAL A 77 -11.49 -3.98 6.98
CA VAL A 77 -12.73 -4.67 7.29
C VAL A 77 -13.37 -5.05 5.96
N ARG A 78 -13.95 -6.25 5.90
CA ARG A 78 -14.73 -6.72 4.75
C ARG A 78 -15.77 -5.66 4.35
N GLY A 79 -15.90 -5.36 3.06
CA GLY A 79 -16.80 -4.33 2.53
C GLY A 79 -16.19 -2.93 2.45
N ALA A 80 -14.85 -2.80 2.45
CA ALA A 80 -14.18 -1.52 2.29
C ALA A 80 -14.46 -0.90 0.92
N SER A 81 -14.67 -1.72 -0.11
CA SER A 81 -15.06 -1.29 -1.46
C SER A 81 -16.53 -0.85 -1.59
N GLU A 82 -17.41 -1.18 -0.64
CA GLU A 82 -18.85 -0.85 -0.72
C GLU A 82 -19.18 0.60 -0.32
N GLY A 83 -18.18 1.38 0.10
CA GLY A 83 -18.30 2.84 0.24
C GLY A 83 -18.78 3.34 1.61
N GLU A 84 -19.00 2.47 2.60
CA GLU A 84 -19.17 2.86 4.00
C GLU A 84 -17.89 3.57 4.49
N GLY A 85 -18.02 4.80 5.01
CA GLY A 85 -16.97 5.84 5.05
C GLY A 85 -15.61 5.53 5.70
N LEU A 86 -15.42 4.36 6.34
CA LEU A 86 -14.13 3.88 6.81
C LEU A 86 -13.29 3.24 5.68
N GLY A 87 -13.92 2.50 4.76
CA GLY A 87 -13.22 1.80 3.67
C GLY A 87 -12.61 2.73 2.62
N ASN A 88 -13.29 3.84 2.31
CA ASN A 88 -12.77 4.81 1.35
C ASN A 88 -11.56 5.60 1.87
N LYS A 89 -11.53 5.92 3.17
CA LYS A 89 -10.37 6.57 3.81
C LYS A 89 -9.16 5.63 3.82
N PHE A 90 -9.40 4.34 4.06
CA PHE A 90 -8.40 3.30 3.97
C PHE A 90 -7.76 3.23 2.57
N LEU A 91 -8.59 3.08 1.53
CA LEU A 91 -8.12 3.00 0.14
C LEU A 91 -7.40 4.28 -0.31
N ALA A 92 -7.77 5.45 0.24
CA ALA A 92 -7.06 6.70 -0.02
C ALA A 92 -5.60 6.65 0.47
N HIS A 93 -5.35 6.16 1.69
CA HIS A 93 -3.98 6.03 2.21
C HIS A 93 -3.15 4.97 1.48
N ILE A 94 -3.79 3.90 0.98
CA ILE A 94 -3.11 2.97 0.07
C ILE A 94 -2.69 3.66 -1.22
N ARG A 95 -3.57 4.46 -1.83
CA ARG A 95 -3.26 5.20 -3.06
C ARG A 95 -2.15 6.23 -2.90
N GLU A 96 -1.93 6.72 -1.69
CA GLU A 96 -0.83 7.62 -1.33
C GLU A 96 0.50 6.89 -1.08
N SER A 97 0.49 5.54 -1.01
CA SER A 97 1.67 4.72 -0.76
C SER A 97 2.28 4.20 -2.07
N ASP A 98 3.61 4.15 -2.13
CA ASP A 98 4.34 3.59 -3.28
C ASP A 98 4.36 2.05 -3.26
N ALA A 99 4.26 1.46 -2.07
CA ALA A 99 4.22 0.02 -1.86
C ALA A 99 3.33 -0.36 -0.67
N ILE A 100 2.91 -1.63 -0.65
CA ILE A 100 2.09 -2.21 0.41
C ILE A 100 2.92 -3.26 1.15
N CYS A 101 2.96 -3.17 2.48
CA CYS A 101 3.47 -4.21 3.37
C CYS A 101 2.29 -4.90 4.05
N GLU A 102 1.97 -6.11 3.61
CA GLU A 102 0.84 -6.87 4.14
C GLU A 102 1.26 -7.75 5.32
N VAL A 103 0.63 -7.51 6.47
CA VAL A 103 0.85 -8.25 7.72
C VAL A 103 -0.27 -9.27 7.90
N THR A 104 0.09 -10.55 7.92
CA THR A 104 -0.83 -11.68 8.06
C THR A 104 -0.59 -12.43 9.36
N ARG A 105 -1.66 -12.91 9.99
CA ARG A 105 -1.56 -13.60 11.28
C ARG A 105 -1.20 -15.07 11.08
N VAL A 106 0.01 -15.47 11.49
CA VAL A 106 0.47 -16.87 11.45
C VAL A 106 0.59 -17.53 12.84
N PHE A 107 0.05 -16.90 13.88
CA PHE A 107 0.08 -17.40 15.26
C PHE A 107 -1.33 -17.59 15.82
N ARG A 108 -1.47 -18.56 16.74
CA ARG A 108 -2.70 -18.78 17.52
C ARG A 108 -2.48 -18.26 18.92
N ASP A 109 -3.49 -17.56 19.43
CA ASP A 109 -3.50 -16.99 20.77
C ASP A 109 -4.97 -16.96 21.21
N ASP A 110 -5.27 -17.60 22.34
CA ASP A 110 -6.64 -17.74 22.87
C ASP A 110 -7.19 -16.41 23.39
N ASP A 111 -6.31 -15.46 23.73
CA ASP A 111 -6.68 -14.13 24.21
C ASP A 111 -6.91 -13.13 23.05
N VAL A 112 -6.61 -13.52 21.80
CA VAL A 112 -6.70 -12.65 20.63
C VAL A 112 -7.66 -13.22 19.59
N THR A 113 -8.83 -12.61 19.46
CA THR A 113 -9.86 -13.02 18.49
C THR A 113 -9.47 -12.69 17.05
N HIS A 114 -9.76 -13.62 16.14
CA HIS A 114 -9.73 -13.40 14.70
C HIS A 114 -11.10 -12.93 14.21
N VAL A 115 -11.15 -12.06 13.20
CA VAL A 115 -12.41 -11.50 12.67
C VAL A 115 -13.36 -12.60 12.16
N ASP A 116 -12.81 -13.63 11.51
CA ASP A 116 -13.56 -14.78 11.01
C ASP A 116 -13.61 -15.96 12.03
N GLY A 117 -13.20 -15.73 13.28
CA GLY A 117 -13.19 -16.75 14.35
C GLY A 117 -12.15 -17.88 14.18
N LYS A 118 -11.45 -17.93 13.04
CA LYS A 118 -10.35 -18.85 12.74
C LYS A 118 -9.20 -18.09 12.10
N VAL A 119 -7.97 -18.40 12.52
CA VAL A 119 -6.75 -17.88 11.88
C VAL A 119 -6.48 -18.64 10.59
N SER A 120 -6.42 -17.93 9.47
CA SER A 120 -6.12 -18.48 8.15
C SER A 120 -5.38 -17.46 7.29
N PRO A 121 -4.03 -17.52 7.22
CA PRO A 121 -3.25 -16.52 6.48
C PRO A 121 -3.63 -16.40 5.01
N LEU A 122 -4.05 -17.51 4.38
CA LEU A 122 -4.48 -17.50 2.98
C LEU A 122 -5.79 -16.74 2.79
N ASP A 123 -6.77 -16.97 3.67
CA ASP A 123 -8.07 -16.29 3.62
C ASP A 123 -7.91 -14.79 3.94
N ASP A 124 -6.97 -14.44 4.83
CA ASP A 124 -6.63 -13.06 5.14
C ASP A 124 -6.10 -12.33 3.88
N ILE A 125 -5.13 -12.96 3.19
CA ILE A 125 -4.55 -12.42 1.95
C ILE A 125 -5.61 -12.29 0.86
N GLU A 126 -6.47 -13.30 0.72
CA GLU A 126 -7.53 -13.30 -0.28
C GLU A 126 -8.57 -12.21 0.01
N THR A 127 -8.90 -11.97 1.28
CA THR A 127 -9.79 -10.88 1.68
C THR A 127 -9.22 -9.53 1.27
N ILE A 128 -7.96 -9.27 1.60
CA ILE A 128 -7.29 -8.00 1.25
C ILE A 128 -7.18 -7.84 -0.26
N ARG A 129 -6.76 -8.89 -0.98
CA ARG A 129 -6.67 -8.90 -2.43
C ARG A 129 -8.02 -8.57 -3.07
N THR A 130 -9.10 -9.17 -2.60
CA THR A 130 -10.44 -8.97 -3.13
C THR A 130 -10.86 -7.50 -3.00
N GLU A 131 -10.68 -6.89 -1.85
CA GLU A 131 -11.01 -5.48 -1.63
C GLU A 131 -10.22 -4.54 -2.56
N LEU A 132 -8.94 -4.82 -2.78
CA LEU A 132 -8.09 -4.07 -3.71
C LEU A 132 -8.57 -4.22 -5.17
N VAL A 133 -8.87 -5.45 -5.59
CA VAL A 133 -9.37 -5.72 -6.95
C VAL A 133 -10.71 -5.04 -7.19
N LEU A 134 -11.64 -5.07 -6.22
CA LEU A 134 -12.93 -4.40 -6.34
C LEU A 134 -12.79 -2.88 -6.42
N ALA A 135 -11.89 -2.29 -5.63
CA ALA A 135 -11.60 -0.86 -5.68
C ALA A 135 -11.01 -0.43 -7.03
N ASP A 136 -10.07 -1.19 -7.57
CA ASP A 136 -9.49 -0.95 -8.90
C ASP A 136 -10.53 -1.14 -10.01
N LEU A 137 -11.37 -2.18 -9.92
CA LEU A 137 -12.43 -2.45 -10.89
C LEU A 137 -13.40 -1.27 -10.97
N GLN A 138 -13.87 -0.81 -9.81
CA GLN A 138 -14.76 0.35 -9.73
C GLN A 138 -14.10 1.61 -10.31
N THR A 139 -12.79 1.80 -10.10
CA THR A 139 -12.04 2.93 -10.65
C THR A 139 -12.02 2.89 -12.18
N VAL A 140 -11.74 1.72 -12.76
CA VAL A 140 -11.70 1.51 -14.21
C VAL A 140 -13.10 1.66 -14.82
N GLU A 141 -14.12 1.06 -14.22
CA GLU A 141 -15.52 1.15 -14.68
C GLU A 141 -16.02 2.59 -14.73
N ASN A 142 -15.67 3.40 -13.73
CA ASN A 142 -16.02 4.82 -13.70
C ASN A 142 -15.27 5.64 -14.77
N ALA A 143 -14.03 5.25 -15.11
CA ALA A 143 -13.21 5.96 -16.07
C ALA A 143 -13.54 5.62 -17.54
N LEU A 144 -13.92 4.38 -17.83
CA LEU A 144 -14.13 3.85 -19.18
C LEU A 144 -15.11 4.68 -20.05
N PRO A 145 -16.30 5.10 -19.57
CA PRO A 145 -17.23 5.89 -20.38
C PRO A 145 -16.64 7.23 -20.83
N ARG A 146 -15.84 7.87 -19.96
CA ARG A 146 -15.15 9.13 -20.28
C ARG A 146 -14.02 8.89 -21.28
N LEU A 147 -13.18 7.87 -21.03
CA LEU A 147 -12.07 7.51 -21.92
C LEU A 147 -12.57 7.13 -23.32
N ASP A 148 -13.69 6.41 -23.44
CA ASP A 148 -14.27 6.06 -24.74
C ASP A 148 -14.69 7.31 -25.53
N LYS A 149 -15.34 8.27 -24.85
CA LYS A 149 -15.75 9.53 -25.46
C LYS A 149 -14.56 10.38 -25.89
N ASP A 150 -13.51 10.44 -25.08
CA ASP A 150 -12.34 11.26 -25.36
C ASP A 150 -11.47 10.64 -26.46
N ALA A 151 -11.32 9.32 -26.49
CA ALA A 151 -10.59 8.61 -27.54
C ALA A 151 -11.24 8.71 -28.94
N ARG A 152 -12.56 8.93 -29.01
CA ARG A 152 -13.24 9.24 -30.29
C ARG A 152 -12.82 10.59 -30.86
N LYS A 153 -12.41 11.54 -30.00
CA LYS A 153 -11.98 12.88 -30.41
C LYS A 153 -10.47 12.94 -30.63
N ASP A 154 -9.71 12.27 -29.76
CA ASP A 154 -8.26 12.22 -29.79
C ASP A 154 -7.78 10.77 -29.89
N LYS A 155 -7.27 10.40 -31.06
CA LYS A 155 -6.77 9.05 -31.32
C LYS A 155 -5.53 8.69 -30.48
N SER A 156 -4.83 9.66 -29.89
CA SER A 156 -3.70 9.37 -28.99
C SER A 156 -4.12 8.60 -27.74
N LEU A 157 -5.40 8.72 -27.33
CA LEU A 157 -5.95 8.06 -26.16
C LEU A 157 -6.42 6.62 -26.41
N LEU A 158 -6.36 6.13 -27.66
CA LEU A 158 -6.77 4.76 -27.99
C LEU A 158 -5.95 3.72 -27.22
N ALA A 159 -4.65 3.95 -27.06
CA ALA A 159 -3.78 3.03 -26.30
C ALA A 159 -4.20 2.95 -24.82
N VAL A 160 -4.55 4.08 -24.21
CA VAL A 160 -5.03 4.15 -22.81
C VAL A 160 -6.39 3.46 -22.67
N LEU A 161 -7.30 3.67 -23.63
CA LEU A 161 -8.62 3.03 -23.62
C LEU A 161 -8.53 1.50 -23.71
N GLU A 162 -7.70 0.98 -24.63
CA GLU A 162 -7.53 -0.47 -24.77
C GLU A 162 -6.83 -1.08 -23.55
N ALA A 163 -5.87 -0.37 -22.96
CA ALA A 163 -5.25 -0.78 -21.69
C ALA A 163 -6.28 -0.80 -20.55
N ALA A 164 -7.15 0.21 -20.46
CA ALA A 164 -8.21 0.26 -19.44
C ALA A 164 -9.24 -0.86 -19.61
N ARG A 165 -9.62 -1.22 -20.84
CA ARG A 165 -10.49 -2.38 -21.11
C ARG A 165 -9.82 -3.68 -20.71
N SER A 166 -8.55 -3.86 -21.06
CA SER A 166 -7.77 -5.04 -20.69
C SER A 166 -7.64 -5.16 -19.16
N ALA A 167 -7.44 -4.03 -18.47
CA ALA A 167 -7.42 -3.98 -17.01
C ALA A 167 -8.78 -4.38 -16.40
N GLN A 168 -9.90 -3.89 -16.97
CA GLN A 168 -11.25 -4.28 -16.55
C GLN A 168 -11.44 -5.80 -16.62
N GLU A 169 -11.01 -6.44 -17.72
CA GLU A 169 -11.13 -7.89 -17.89
C GLU A 169 -10.31 -8.68 -16.88
N VAL A 170 -9.11 -8.22 -16.53
CA VAL A 170 -8.27 -8.82 -15.48
C VAL A 170 -8.96 -8.72 -14.12
N LEU A 171 -9.39 -7.51 -13.75
CA LEU A 171 -10.00 -7.23 -12.46
C LEU A 171 -11.35 -7.95 -12.29
N ALA A 172 -12.14 -8.06 -13.35
CA ALA A 172 -13.42 -8.79 -13.35
C ALA A 172 -13.27 -10.30 -13.09
N ARG A 173 -12.07 -10.87 -13.30
CA ARG A 173 -11.76 -12.27 -12.94
C ARG A 173 -11.31 -12.45 -11.49
N GLY A 174 -11.10 -11.37 -10.74
CA GLY A 174 -10.54 -11.41 -9.39
C GLY A 174 -9.01 -11.31 -9.35
N ASP A 175 -8.35 -11.06 -10.48
CA ASP A 175 -6.89 -10.96 -10.57
C ASP A 175 -6.42 -9.51 -10.35
N THR A 176 -5.24 -9.33 -9.75
CA THR A 176 -4.63 -8.00 -9.62
C THR A 176 -3.88 -7.61 -10.89
N ILE A 177 -3.85 -6.31 -11.21
CA ILE A 177 -3.10 -5.82 -12.39
C ILE A 177 -1.61 -6.18 -12.30
N TYR A 178 -0.97 -5.96 -11.13
CA TYR A 178 0.45 -6.25 -10.93
C TYR A 178 0.79 -7.75 -10.99
N GLY A 179 -0.17 -8.63 -10.66
CA GLY A 179 0.02 -10.08 -10.68
C GLY A 179 -0.33 -10.74 -12.02
N SER A 180 -1.08 -10.05 -12.88
CA SER A 180 -1.61 -10.59 -14.14
C SER A 180 -0.62 -10.62 -15.31
N GLY A 181 0.51 -9.92 -15.20
CA GLY A 181 1.46 -9.73 -16.31
C GLY A 181 0.99 -8.74 -17.39
N LEU A 182 -0.13 -8.03 -17.15
CA LEU A 182 -0.60 -6.96 -18.02
C LEU A 182 0.40 -5.79 -18.05
N ASP A 183 0.71 -5.30 -19.25
CA ASP A 183 1.51 -4.08 -19.40
C ASP A 183 0.68 -2.87 -18.95
N SER A 184 1.03 -2.34 -17.78
CA SER A 184 0.36 -1.18 -17.17
C SER A 184 0.98 0.16 -17.58
N ALA A 185 1.94 0.20 -18.51
CA ALA A 185 2.60 1.44 -18.91
C ALA A 185 1.62 2.50 -19.45
N ALA A 186 0.60 2.08 -20.19
CA ALA A 186 -0.44 2.97 -20.71
C ALA A 186 -1.52 3.35 -19.67
N LEU A 187 -1.49 2.75 -18.47
CA LEU A 187 -2.40 3.07 -17.36
C LEU A 187 -1.80 4.08 -16.37
N ARG A 188 -0.48 4.31 -16.45
CA ARG A 188 0.26 5.27 -15.61
C ARG A 188 0.33 6.64 -16.27
#